data_AF-A0A1D6IDS0-F1
#
_entry.id   AF-A0A1D6IDS0-F1
#
_cell.length_a   1.000
_cell.length_b   1.000
_cell.length_c   1.000
_cell.angle_alpha   90.00
_cell.angle_beta   90.00
_cell.angle_gamma   90.00
#
_symmetry.space_group_name_H-M   'P 1'
#
loop_
_entity.id
_entity.type
_entity.pdbx_description
1 polymer ?
#
loop_
_entity_poly.entity_id
_entity_poly.type
_entity_poly.pdbx_seq_one_letter_code
_entity_poly.pdbx_strand_id
1 'polypeptide(L)'
;MMKWGLSSGTPADSYYEVRSDCTDGVPKSKFKIKAGKTLSARKWQAAFSPDGCLDIASVLSRIQRGGVHPTVRGEVWEFLLGCFDPRSTFDEREEIRQIRR
;
A
#
# COMPACT_ATOMS: atom_id res chain seq x y z
N MET A 1 26.00 22.39 0.16
CA MET A 1 24.55 22.36 -0.10
C MET A 1 24.22 21.12 -0.93
N MET A 2 23.86 19.99 -0.31
CA MET A 2 23.48 18.80 -1.08
C MET A 2 22.09 19.04 -1.68
N LYS A 3 22.05 19.18 -3.01
CA LYS A 3 20.80 19.17 -3.78
C LYS A 3 20.14 17.80 -3.56
N TRP A 4 19.09 17.76 -2.74
CA TRP A 4 18.16 16.64 -2.73
C TRP A 4 17.54 16.59 -4.13
N GLY A 5 18.08 15.74 -4.99
CA GLY A 5 17.56 15.53 -6.33
C GLY A 5 16.08 15.26 -6.26
N LEU A 6 15.30 15.91 -7.13
CA LEU A 6 13.92 15.53 -7.39
C LEU A 6 13.93 14.04 -7.71
N SER A 7 13.55 13.19 -6.76
CA SER A 7 13.39 11.77 -7.05
C SER A 7 12.26 11.66 -8.07
N SER A 8 12.62 11.34 -9.31
CA SER A 8 11.71 10.94 -10.37
C SER A 8 11.05 9.64 -9.90
N GLY A 9 9.98 9.77 -9.12
CA GLY A 9 9.27 8.61 -8.61
C GLY A 9 8.80 7.70 -9.75
N THR A 10 8.82 6.40 -9.52
CA THR A 10 8.40 5.41 -10.52
C THR A 10 6.91 5.58 -10.82
N PRO A 11 6.47 5.62 -12.09
CA PRO A 11 5.05 5.59 -12.42
C PRO A 11 4.40 4.34 -11.82
N ALA A 12 3.25 4.48 -11.17
CA ALA A 12 2.54 3.30 -10.67
C ALA A 12 1.97 2.42 -11.80
N ASP A 13 1.80 3.00 -12.99
CA ASP A 13 1.29 2.31 -14.19
C ASP A 13 2.19 1.14 -14.61
N SER A 14 3.47 1.09 -14.20
CA SER A 14 4.34 -0.06 -14.44
C SER A 14 3.92 -1.33 -13.67
N TYR A 15 3.02 -1.19 -12.68
CA TYR A 15 2.48 -2.32 -11.90
C TYR A 15 1.08 -2.73 -12.34
N TYR A 16 0.43 -1.95 -13.20
CA TYR A 16 -0.93 -2.19 -13.67
C TYR A 16 -0.92 -2.26 -15.18
N GLU A 17 -0.69 -3.46 -15.70
CA GLU A 17 -0.72 -3.70 -17.13
C GLU A 17 -2.11 -3.36 -17.68
N VAL A 18 -2.13 -2.43 -18.63
CA VAL A 18 -3.32 -2.14 -19.42
C VAL A 18 -3.48 -3.28 -20.42
N ARG A 19 -4.69 -3.82 -20.52
CA ARG A 19 -4.97 -4.83 -21.54
C ARG A 19 -4.69 -4.26 -22.94
N SER A 20 -4.13 -5.09 -23.82
CA SER A 20 -3.69 -4.66 -25.15
C SER A 20 -4.82 -4.08 -26.02
N ASP A 21 -6.05 -4.56 -25.80
CA ASP A 21 -7.29 -4.11 -26.45
C ASP A 21 -7.80 -2.74 -25.95
N CYS A 22 -7.21 -2.19 -24.88
CA CYS A 22 -7.64 -0.94 -24.24
C CYS A 22 -6.53 0.12 -24.19
N THR A 23 -5.57 0.10 -25.11
CA THR A 23 -4.43 1.04 -25.05
C THR A 23 -4.79 2.46 -25.52
N ASP A 24 -5.84 2.60 -26.34
CA ASP A 24 -6.29 3.88 -26.86
C ASP A 24 -6.95 4.74 -25.78
N GLY A 25 -6.36 5.91 -25.51
CA GLY A 25 -6.95 6.92 -24.64
C GLY A 25 -6.78 6.69 -23.13
N VAL A 26 -5.96 5.73 -22.69
CA VAL A 26 -5.72 5.51 -21.25
C VAL A 26 -4.93 6.69 -20.64
N PRO A 27 -5.51 7.41 -19.68
CA PRO A 27 -4.81 8.51 -19.03
C PRO A 27 -3.62 7.98 -18.23
N LYS A 28 -2.44 8.59 -18.43
CA LYS A 28 -1.26 8.28 -17.61
C LYS A 28 -1.49 8.74 -16.17
N SER A 29 -1.15 7.90 -15.20
CA SER A 29 -1.32 8.25 -13.80
C SER A 29 -0.35 9.37 -13.38
N LYS A 30 -0.91 10.35 -12.65
CA LYS A 30 -0.14 11.40 -11.99
C LYS A 30 0.54 10.90 -10.71
N PHE A 31 0.11 9.76 -10.18
CA PHE A 31 0.71 9.16 -9.00
C PHE A 31 2.08 8.57 -9.33
N LYS A 32 3.08 8.94 -8.52
CA LYS A 32 4.46 8.47 -8.64
C LYS A 32 4.90 7.86 -7.31
N ILE A 33 5.41 6.65 -7.36
CA ILE A 33 6.00 5.94 -6.24
C ILE A 33 7.31 6.62 -5.89
N LYS A 34 7.35 7.30 -4.74
CA LYS A 34 8.53 7.99 -4.23
C LYS A 34 9.10 7.25 -3.03
N ALA A 35 10.38 6.88 -3.11
CA ALA A 35 11.12 6.31 -1.99
C ALA A 35 11.05 7.24 -0.77
N GLY A 36 10.90 6.67 0.43
CA GLY A 36 10.79 7.43 1.67
C GLY A 36 9.46 8.19 1.87
N LYS A 37 8.60 8.30 0.85
CA LYS A 37 7.26 8.92 0.95
C LYS A 37 6.14 7.87 0.91
N THR A 38 6.09 7.08 -0.15
CA THR A 38 5.10 6.01 -0.34
C THR A 38 5.23 4.96 0.76
N LEU A 39 4.11 4.40 1.23
CA LEU A 39 4.13 3.27 2.15
C LEU A 39 4.72 2.04 1.44
N SER A 40 5.98 1.71 1.76
CA SER A 40 6.68 0.55 1.22
C SER A 40 6.34 -0.73 1.98
N ALA A 41 6.61 -1.89 1.36
CA ALA A 41 6.43 -3.19 2.01
C ALA A 41 7.15 -3.28 3.37
N ARG A 42 8.40 -2.84 3.43
CA ARG A 42 9.16 -2.80 4.69
C ARG A 42 8.46 -1.98 5.78
N LYS A 43 7.91 -0.82 5.43
CA LYS A 43 7.23 0.04 6.41
C LYS A 43 5.85 -0.48 6.80
N TRP A 44 5.18 -1.16 5.87
CA TRP A 44 3.95 -1.87 6.16
C TRP A 44 4.17 -2.98 7.19
N GLN A 45 5.16 -3.86 6.96
CA GLN A 45 5.49 -4.94 7.90
C GLN A 45 5.93 -4.40 9.26
N ALA A 46 6.69 -3.30 9.29
CA ALA A 46 7.12 -2.66 10.54
C ALA A 46 6.01 -1.91 11.30
N ALA A 47 4.80 -1.76 10.72
CA ALA A 47 3.68 -1.12 11.39
C ALA A 47 2.88 -2.10 12.27
N PHE A 48 3.17 -3.39 12.18
CA PHE A 48 2.57 -4.41 13.02
C PHE A 48 3.37 -4.59 14.31
N SER A 49 2.64 -4.80 15.41
CA SER A 49 3.21 -5.30 16.66
C SER A 49 3.54 -6.80 16.56
N PRO A 50 4.29 -7.37 17.52
CA PRO A 50 4.66 -8.80 17.50
C PRO A 50 3.47 -9.77 17.48
N ASP A 51 2.35 -9.39 18.10
CA ASP A 51 1.07 -10.11 18.11
C ASP A 51 0.22 -9.88 16.84
N GLY A 52 0.67 -8.98 15.96
CA GLY A 52 0.04 -8.71 14.67
C GLY A 52 -1.02 -7.62 14.69
N CYS A 53 -1.16 -6.84 15.77
CA CYS A 53 -1.99 -5.63 15.75
C CYS A 53 -1.33 -4.54 14.90
N LEU A 54 -2.13 -3.76 14.17
CA LEU A 54 -1.69 -2.72 13.27
C LEU A 54 -1.75 -1.34 13.92
N ASP A 55 -0.63 -0.60 13.91
CA ASP A 55 -0.67 0.85 14.15
C ASP A 55 -1.28 1.59 12.95
N ILE A 56 -2.61 1.56 12.88
CA ILE A 56 -3.39 2.13 11.78
C ILE A 56 -3.24 3.65 11.70
N ALA A 57 -3.06 4.34 12.82
CA ALA A 57 -2.92 5.79 12.85
C ALA A 57 -1.65 6.25 12.11
N SER A 58 -0.52 5.59 12.39
CA SER A 58 0.75 5.85 11.69
C SER A 58 0.68 5.48 10.21
N VAL A 59 0.02 4.37 9.88
CA VAL A 59 -0.18 3.93 8.49
C VAL A 59 -1.03 4.95 7.72
N LEU A 60 -2.20 5.35 8.24
CA LEU A 60 -3.09 6.31 7.60
C LEU A 60 -2.39 7.64 7.33
N SER A 61 -1.66 8.17 8.32
CA SER A 61 -0.88 9.40 8.18
C SER A 61 0.11 9.33 7.01
N ARG A 62 0.70 8.15 6.79
CA ARG A 62 1.65 7.92 5.70
C ARG A 62 0.97 7.77 4.35
N ILE A 63 -0.15 7.05 4.31
CA ILE A 63 -0.97 6.86 3.11
C ILE A 63 -1.50 8.21 2.61
N GLN A 64 -2.02 9.05 3.49
CA GLN A 64 -2.54 10.37 3.14
C GLN A 64 -1.46 11.26 2.48
N ARG A 65 -0.21 11.15 2.92
CA ARG A 65 0.90 11.98 2.41
C ARG A 65 1.59 11.42 1.16
N GLY A 66 1.62 10.10 1.01
CA GLY A 66 2.49 9.43 0.04
C GLY A 66 1.85 8.33 -0.78
N GLY A 67 0.62 7.93 -0.47
CA GLY A 67 -0.04 6.77 -1.07
C GLY A 67 0.57 5.42 -0.66
N VAL A 68 0.05 4.36 -1.27
CA VAL A 68 0.42 2.97 -1.01
C VAL A 68 1.23 2.41 -2.16
N HIS A 69 2.31 1.68 -1.84
CA HIS A 69 3.08 0.98 -2.87
C HIS A 69 2.25 -0.17 -3.45
N PRO A 70 2.20 -0.34 -4.79
CA PRO A 70 1.41 -1.39 -5.44
C PRO A 70 1.56 -2.79 -4.84
N THR A 71 2.78 -3.17 -4.47
CA THR A 71 3.10 -4.51 -3.94
C THR A 71 2.43 -4.87 -2.62
N VAL A 72 1.99 -3.88 -1.81
CA VAL A 72 1.27 -4.14 -0.55
C VAL A 72 -0.16 -3.62 -0.57
N ARG A 73 -0.63 -3.15 -1.73
CA ARG A 73 -1.96 -2.54 -1.84
C ARG A 73 -3.07 -3.50 -1.42
N GLY A 74 -2.98 -4.77 -1.83
CA GLY A 74 -3.97 -5.79 -1.47
C GLY A 74 -4.10 -5.97 0.03
N GLU A 75 -2.98 -6.19 0.73
CA GLU A 75 -2.97 -6.33 2.19
C GLU A 75 -3.48 -5.08 2.92
N VAL A 76 -3.04 -3.89 2.49
CA VAL A 76 -3.45 -2.61 3.11
C VAL A 76 -4.95 -2.39 2.96
N TRP A 77 -5.53 -2.74 1.80
CA TRP A 77 -6.95 -2.53 1.52
C TRP A 77 -7.85 -3.35 2.42
N GLU A 78 -7.45 -4.54 2.85
CA GLU A 78 -8.22 -5.32 3.83
C GLU A 78 -8.47 -4.53 5.13
N PHE A 79 -7.52 -3.72 5.59
CA PHE A 79 -7.73 -2.86 6.75
C PHE A 79 -8.52 -1.59 6.43
N LEU A 80 -8.21 -0.93 5.30
CA LEU A 80 -8.90 0.31 4.92
C LEU A 80 -10.39 0.11 4.62
N LEU A 81 -10.77 -1.06 4.13
CA LEU A 81 -12.17 -1.43 3.85
C LEU A 81 -12.88 -2.03 5.06
N GLY A 82 -12.20 -2.14 6.22
CA GLY A 82 -12.77 -2.71 7.44
C GLY A 82 -12.95 -4.22 7.40
N CYS A 83 -12.33 -4.92 6.45
CA CYS A 83 -12.33 -6.38 6.40
C CYS A 83 -11.58 -6.98 7.60
N PHE A 84 -10.60 -6.27 8.15
CA PHE A 84 -9.89 -6.60 9.38
C PHE A 84 -9.92 -5.43 10.37
N ASP A 85 -10.13 -5.71 11.66
CA ASP A 85 -9.93 -4.72 12.72
C ASP A 85 -8.42 -4.49 12.91
N PRO A 86 -7.93 -3.24 12.97
CA PRO A 86 -6.53 -2.96 13.29
C PRO A 86 -6.01 -3.60 14.58
N ARG A 87 -6.88 -3.89 15.55
CA ARG A 87 -6.55 -4.54 16.82
C ARG A 87 -6.61 -6.06 16.75
N SER A 88 -6.93 -6.63 15.59
CA SER A 88 -6.93 -8.07 15.43
C SER A 88 -5.49 -8.59 15.41
N THR A 89 -5.31 -9.82 15.87
CA THR A 89 -4.04 -10.54 15.76
C THR A 89 -3.85 -11.11 14.34
N PHE A 90 -2.67 -11.68 14.07
CA PHE A 90 -2.45 -12.41 12.83
C PHE A 90 -3.37 -13.64 12.72
N ASP A 91 -3.49 -14.42 13.78
CA ASP A 91 -4.24 -15.69 13.79
C ASP A 91 -5.74 -15.45 13.58
N GLU A 92 -6.32 -14.43 14.24
CA GLU A 92 -7.72 -14.04 14.02
C GLU A 92 -8.00 -13.66 12.55
N ARG A 93 -7.06 -12.97 11.90
CA ARG A 93 -7.21 -12.64 10.47
C ARG A 93 -7.05 -13.86 9.59
N GLU A 94 -6.21 -14.81 9.97
CA GLU A 94 -6.05 -16.05 9.22
C GLU A 94 -7.34 -16.88 9.29
N GLU A 95 -8.00 -16.95 10.45
CA GLU A 95 -9.31 -17.57 10.58
C GLU A 95 -10.35 -16.90 9.66
N ILE A 96 -10.43 -15.56 9.66
CA ILE A 96 -11.32 -14.81 8.75
C ILE A 96 -11.03 -15.14 7.28
N ARG A 97 -9.76 -15.30 6.89
CA ARG A 97 -9.40 -15.68 5.51
C ARG A 97 -9.85 -17.08 5.16
N GLN A 98 -9.74 -18.03 6.09
CA GLN A 98 -10.20 -19.40 5.85
C GLN A 98 -11.72 -19.45 5.69
N ILE A 99 -12.49 -18.64 6.44
CA ILE A 99 -13.95 -18.58 6.34
C ILE A 99 -14.43 -18.01 4.98
N ARG A 100 -13.67 -17.09 4.38
CA ARG A 100 -14.03 -16.45 3.10
C ARG A 100 -13.70 -17.31 1.87
N ARG A 101 -12.86 -18.33 2.02
CA ARG A 101 -12.39 -19.21 0.93
C ARG A 101 -13.29 -20.42 0.80
#